data_AF-A0A0J7JZE3-F1
#
_entry.id   AF-A0A0J7JZE3-F1
#
_cell.length_a   1.000
_cell.length_b   1.000
_cell.length_c   1.000
_cell.angle_alpha   90.00
_cell.angle_beta   90.00
_cell.angle_gamma   90.00
#
_symmetry.space_group_name_H-M   'P 1'
#
loop_
_entity.id
_entity.type
_entity.pdbx_description
1 polymer ?
#
loop_
_entity_poly.entity_id
_entity_poly.type
_entity_poly.pdbx_seq_one_letter_code
_entity_poly.pdbx_strand_id
1 'polypeptide(L)'
;MLRKGVFPYEYMDSFQKFNETVLPPISDFYSSLTDTNITEDEYQHAQDVWKQLKCKTLGDYQNIYVTTDVVLLADIFQNFRRLSIEFYNIDPAHCYTAPGLAWQAALKMSEVELELLTDPDMYLFVEKGIRGGISVISQRYSQANNMYMESYDRKKESTYIMYLDANNLYGWAMSQALPTHDFKWYKGSIDFMNVEDNAEEGYILEVDLSYPQNLHKSHNEYPLAPEQLDITSEMLSPYVQELAEDLNLKIGKSTKLCPNLLPKTKYIVHYRNLKQYVSLGLQVEKIHRVLRFQQRPWLSSYIQFNTEQRKLAKTSFEKDLFKLLNNSVFGKTMENMRNRTNIDLVHNEKRAKKLVAAPTFHSFKVINEDLVSVERKKSTLVLNRPIYVGFAILDISKTLMYDFHYNHIKNKYGSNARLLFTDTDSLCYEIATKDIYRGNWGTLMHGAP
;
A
#
# COMPACT_ATOMS: atom_id res chain seq x y z
N MET A 1 2.49 -8.43 37.79
CA MET A 1 3.14 -9.44 36.92
C MET A 1 2.43 -9.66 35.58
N LEU A 2 1.32 -8.96 35.26
CA LEU A 2 0.57 -9.14 34.00
C LEU A 2 1.04 -8.22 32.85
N ARG A 3 2.28 -7.70 32.93
CA ARG A 3 2.89 -6.86 31.88
C ARG A 3 4.17 -7.54 31.39
N LYS A 4 4.61 -7.17 30.18
CA LYS A 4 5.85 -7.71 29.59
C LYS A 4 7.02 -7.47 30.55
N GLY A 5 7.87 -8.49 30.73
CA GLY A 5 9.08 -8.35 31.54
C GLY A 5 10.10 -7.43 30.86
N VAL A 6 11.16 -7.09 31.58
CA VAL A 6 12.37 -6.48 31.01
C VAL A 6 13.52 -7.48 31.08
N PHE A 7 14.51 -7.34 30.20
CA PHE A 7 15.62 -8.30 30.13
C PHE A 7 16.92 -7.56 29.77
N PRO A 8 18.04 -7.86 30.43
CA PRO A 8 19.30 -7.17 30.18
C PRO A 8 20.04 -7.84 29.02
N TYR A 9 19.61 -7.55 27.78
CA TYR A 9 20.08 -8.24 26.58
C TYR A 9 21.60 -8.13 26.37
N GLU A 10 22.14 -6.93 26.51
CA GLU A 10 23.56 -6.62 26.36
C GLU A 10 24.41 -7.22 27.47
N TYR A 11 23.84 -7.32 28.68
CA TYR A 11 24.51 -7.98 29.78
C TYR A 11 24.64 -9.49 29.55
N MET A 12 23.66 -10.14 28.91
CA MET A 12 23.64 -11.60 28.71
C MET A 12 24.55 -12.06 27.54
N ASP A 13 25.82 -11.72 27.62
CA ASP A 13 26.86 -11.96 26.60
C ASP A 13 27.50 -13.37 26.64
N SER A 14 27.21 -14.18 27.67
CA SER A 14 27.81 -15.50 27.83
C SER A 14 26.92 -16.46 28.61
N PHE A 15 27.04 -17.76 28.30
CA PHE A 15 26.27 -18.81 28.99
C PHE A 15 26.60 -18.94 30.49
N GLN A 16 27.76 -18.42 30.92
CA GLN A 16 28.15 -18.45 32.33
C GLN A 16 27.26 -17.57 33.20
N LYS A 17 26.78 -16.44 32.66
CA LYS A 17 25.92 -15.48 33.36
C LYS A 17 24.59 -16.06 33.81
N PHE A 18 24.11 -17.11 33.13
CA PHE A 18 22.91 -17.85 33.53
C PHE A 18 23.01 -18.47 34.94
N ASN A 19 24.23 -18.70 35.45
CA ASN A 19 24.45 -19.25 36.78
C ASN A 19 24.54 -18.17 37.87
N GLU A 20 24.57 -16.89 37.50
CA GLU A 20 24.63 -15.81 38.48
C GLU A 20 23.36 -15.77 39.33
N THR A 21 23.56 -15.60 40.63
CA THR A 21 22.49 -15.73 41.63
C THR A 21 21.89 -14.40 42.06
N VAL A 22 22.21 -13.32 41.34
CA VAL A 22 21.73 -11.97 41.61
C VAL A 22 21.19 -11.35 40.32
N LEU A 23 20.18 -10.49 40.47
CA LEU A 23 19.73 -9.66 39.36
C LEU A 23 20.77 -8.54 39.14
N PRO A 24 21.22 -8.29 37.89
CA PRO A 24 22.15 -7.22 37.57
C PRO A 24 21.59 -5.84 37.97
N PRO A 25 22.46 -4.87 38.27
CA PRO A 25 22.02 -3.49 38.53
C PRO A 25 21.32 -2.88 37.32
N ILE A 26 20.49 -1.85 37.55
CA ILE A 26 19.76 -1.13 36.48
C ILE A 26 20.69 -0.59 35.38
N SER A 27 21.94 -0.27 35.68
CA SER A 27 22.94 0.15 34.68
C SER A 27 23.14 -0.86 33.56
N ASP A 28 22.92 -2.13 33.85
CA ASP A 28 23.22 -3.26 32.96
C ASP A 28 22.02 -3.63 32.06
N PHE A 29 20.91 -2.89 32.19
CA PHE A 29 19.72 -3.00 31.34
C PHE A 29 19.71 -2.00 30.18
N TYR A 30 20.82 -1.31 29.92
CA TYR A 30 20.97 -0.42 28.77
C TYR A 30 20.77 -1.17 27.45
N SER A 31 19.92 -0.61 26.58
CA SER A 31 19.63 -1.14 25.25
C SER A 31 20.31 -0.28 24.17
N SER A 32 21.27 -0.88 23.47
CA SER A 32 21.95 -0.28 22.32
C SER A 32 21.01 -0.06 21.11
N LEU A 33 19.89 -0.79 21.07
CA LEU A 33 18.88 -0.65 20.02
C LEU A 33 18.06 0.64 20.16
N THR A 34 17.79 1.06 21.39
CA THR A 34 16.98 2.26 21.69
C THR A 34 17.83 3.43 22.19
N ASP A 35 19.13 3.20 22.40
CA ASP A 35 20.07 4.14 23.01
C ASP A 35 19.57 4.72 24.35
N THR A 36 18.89 3.87 25.13
CA THR A 36 18.26 4.25 26.39
C THR A 36 18.39 3.13 27.42
N ASN A 37 18.41 3.51 28.69
CA ASN A 37 18.25 2.58 29.80
C ASN A 37 16.76 2.44 30.17
N ILE A 38 16.42 1.35 30.86
CA ILE A 38 15.08 1.16 31.41
C ILE A 38 14.80 2.17 32.54
N THR A 39 13.53 2.38 32.81
CA THR A 39 13.06 3.21 33.92
C THR A 39 13.18 2.49 35.27
N GLU A 40 13.19 3.26 36.37
CA GLU A 40 13.20 2.68 37.72
C GLU A 40 11.97 1.79 37.98
N ASP A 41 10.80 2.18 37.44
CA ASP A 41 9.55 1.41 37.55
C ASP A 41 9.62 0.06 36.81
N GLU A 42 10.38 -0.01 35.71
CA GLU A 42 10.65 -1.23 34.96
C GLU A 42 11.67 -2.11 35.69
N TYR A 43 12.69 -1.52 36.30
CA TYR A 43 13.65 -2.27 37.09
C TYR A 43 13.03 -2.82 38.38
N GLN A 44 12.20 -2.05 39.06
CA GLN A 44 11.39 -2.52 40.20
C GLN A 44 10.51 -3.70 39.78
N HIS A 45 9.97 -3.67 38.55
CA HIS A 45 9.24 -4.82 38.01
C HIS A 45 10.11 -6.08 37.90
N ALA A 46 11.33 -5.94 37.40
CA ALA A 46 12.27 -7.04 37.27
C ALA A 46 12.59 -7.65 38.64
N GLN A 47 12.83 -6.81 39.63
CA GLN A 47 13.06 -7.22 41.02
C GLN A 47 11.85 -7.94 41.62
N ASP A 48 10.64 -7.44 41.38
CA ASP A 48 9.42 -8.07 41.84
C ASP A 48 9.24 -9.45 41.21
N VAL A 49 9.46 -9.58 39.89
CA VAL A 49 9.40 -10.87 39.17
C VAL A 49 10.43 -11.85 39.74
N TRP A 50 11.69 -11.40 39.90
CA TRP A 50 12.77 -12.19 40.48
C TRP A 50 12.39 -12.75 41.86
N LYS A 51 11.89 -11.88 42.73
CA LYS A 51 11.53 -12.22 44.12
C LYS A 51 10.28 -13.10 44.20
N GLN A 52 9.21 -12.73 43.49
CA GLN A 52 7.92 -13.42 43.60
C GLN A 52 7.95 -14.81 42.96
N LEU A 53 8.65 -14.96 41.83
CA LEU A 53 8.82 -16.26 41.17
C LEU A 53 10.02 -17.06 41.71
N LYS A 54 10.69 -16.53 42.74
CA LYS A 54 11.77 -17.19 43.48
C LYS A 54 12.92 -17.63 42.57
N CYS A 55 13.30 -16.76 41.63
CA CYS A 55 14.46 -16.98 40.77
C CYS A 55 15.70 -17.17 41.64
N LYS A 56 16.43 -18.27 41.42
CA LYS A 56 17.72 -18.53 42.08
C LYS A 56 18.88 -18.08 41.22
N THR A 57 18.69 -18.11 39.90
CA THR A 57 19.70 -17.67 38.94
C THR A 57 19.13 -16.80 37.82
N LEU A 58 20.01 -16.11 37.08
CA LEU A 58 19.60 -15.40 35.86
C LEU A 58 19.03 -16.34 34.79
N GLY A 59 19.43 -17.61 34.79
CA GLY A 59 18.80 -18.63 33.94
C GLY A 59 17.33 -18.86 34.28
N ASP A 60 16.96 -18.88 35.57
CA ASP A 60 15.56 -18.97 35.98
C ASP A 60 14.77 -17.74 35.50
N TYR A 61 15.34 -16.55 35.67
CA TYR A 61 14.75 -15.30 35.23
C TYR A 61 14.56 -15.24 33.72
N GLN A 62 15.56 -15.65 32.94
CA GLN A 62 15.45 -15.76 31.48
C GLN A 62 14.38 -16.75 31.07
N ASN A 63 14.32 -17.93 31.69
CA ASN A 63 13.31 -18.93 31.36
C ASN A 63 11.91 -18.37 31.58
N ILE A 64 11.68 -17.65 32.67
CA ILE A 64 10.41 -16.96 32.94
C ILE A 64 10.13 -15.90 31.87
N TYR A 65 11.12 -15.06 31.55
CA TYR A 65 10.99 -14.00 30.55
C TYR A 65 10.56 -14.58 29.19
N VAL A 66 11.34 -15.53 28.68
CA VAL A 66 11.10 -16.18 27.38
C VAL A 66 9.80 -16.97 27.39
N THR A 67 9.49 -17.70 28.47
CA THR A 67 8.22 -18.42 28.59
C THR A 67 7.05 -17.47 28.53
N THR A 68 7.14 -16.31 29.20
CA THR A 68 6.08 -15.30 29.16
C THR A 68 5.86 -14.78 27.73
N ASP A 69 6.93 -14.43 27.02
CA ASP A 69 6.86 -13.97 25.62
C ASP A 69 6.26 -15.04 24.69
N VAL A 70 6.68 -16.30 24.84
CA VAL A 70 6.17 -17.43 24.03
C VAL A 70 4.70 -17.71 24.32
N VAL A 71 4.30 -17.74 25.59
CA VAL A 71 2.90 -18.01 25.99
C VAL A 71 1.98 -16.88 25.53
N LEU A 72 2.40 -15.62 25.66
CA LEU A 72 1.64 -14.47 25.16
C LEU A 72 1.44 -14.55 23.64
N LEU A 73 2.51 -14.85 22.89
CA LEU A 73 2.41 -15.01 21.44
C LEU A 73 1.51 -16.20 21.06
N ALA A 74 1.63 -17.31 21.78
CA ALA A 74 0.80 -18.48 21.56
C ALA A 74 -0.68 -18.21 21.84
N ASP A 75 -1.01 -17.44 22.88
CA ASP A 75 -2.40 -17.05 23.21
C ASP A 75 -2.98 -16.13 22.13
N ILE A 76 -2.23 -15.10 21.72
CA ILE A 76 -2.62 -14.20 20.62
C ILE A 76 -2.82 -14.99 19.32
N PHE A 77 -1.91 -15.90 18.99
CA PHE A 77 -2.00 -16.70 17.77
C PHE A 77 -3.15 -17.71 17.83
N GLN A 78 -3.44 -18.31 18.99
CA GLN A 78 -4.61 -19.16 19.17
C GLN A 78 -5.91 -18.38 18.99
N ASN A 79 -6.01 -17.17 19.54
CA ASN A 79 -7.16 -16.31 19.31
C ASN A 79 -7.29 -15.93 17.82
N PHE A 80 -6.19 -15.57 17.16
CA PHE A 80 -6.17 -15.30 15.72
C PHE A 80 -6.60 -16.50 14.87
N ARG A 81 -6.15 -17.72 15.21
CA ARG A 81 -6.58 -18.97 14.58
C ARG A 81 -8.08 -19.19 14.75
N ARG A 82 -8.59 -19.06 15.98
CA ARG A 82 -10.02 -19.22 16.29
C ARG A 82 -10.86 -18.27 15.45
N LEU A 83 -10.52 -16.97 15.44
CA LEU A 83 -11.25 -15.96 14.66
C LEU A 83 -11.18 -16.24 13.15
N SER A 84 -10.01 -16.62 12.63
CA SER A 84 -9.84 -16.92 11.20
C SER A 84 -10.66 -18.14 10.77
N ILE A 85 -10.72 -19.18 11.60
CA ILE A 85 -11.55 -20.37 11.38
C ILE A 85 -13.04 -20.00 11.50
N GLU A 86 -13.41 -19.19 12.48
CA GLU A 86 -14.79 -18.74 12.70
C GLU A 86 -15.32 -17.93 11.51
N PHE A 87 -14.56 -16.95 11.02
CA PHE A 87 -15.01 -16.05 9.96
C PHE A 87 -14.81 -16.59 8.54
N TYR A 88 -13.72 -17.33 8.29
CA TYR A 88 -13.34 -17.76 6.95
C TYR A 88 -13.25 -19.29 6.79
N ASN A 89 -13.34 -20.03 7.89
CA ASN A 89 -13.14 -21.48 7.91
C ASN A 89 -11.79 -21.87 7.26
N ILE A 90 -10.75 -21.09 7.58
CA ILE A 90 -9.36 -21.30 7.16
C ILE A 90 -8.48 -21.19 8.39
N ASP A 91 -7.62 -22.17 8.60
CA ASP A 91 -6.61 -22.11 9.65
C ASP A 91 -5.39 -21.32 9.17
N PRO A 92 -5.06 -20.18 9.80
CA PRO A 92 -3.94 -19.35 9.38
C PRO A 92 -2.59 -20.03 9.63
N ALA A 93 -2.52 -21.12 10.39
CA ALA A 93 -1.30 -21.94 10.51
C ALA A 93 -0.89 -22.58 9.17
N HIS A 94 -1.81 -22.71 8.21
CA HIS A 94 -1.50 -23.16 6.85
C HIS A 94 -1.20 -22.00 5.88
N CYS A 95 -1.18 -20.77 6.38
CA CYS A 95 -0.87 -19.57 5.61
C CYS A 95 0.45 -18.97 6.11
N TYR A 96 1.42 -18.77 5.22
CA TYR A 96 2.69 -18.14 5.60
C TYR A 96 2.54 -16.71 6.13
N THR A 97 1.52 -15.97 5.66
CA THR A 97 1.29 -14.56 6.00
C THR A 97 -0.20 -14.23 5.95
N ALA A 98 -0.60 -13.13 6.61
CA ALA A 98 -1.97 -12.63 6.57
C ALA A 98 -2.49 -12.33 5.13
N PRO A 99 -1.68 -11.81 4.18
CA PRO A 99 -2.09 -11.76 2.78
C PRO A 99 -2.37 -13.11 2.12
N GLY A 100 -1.67 -14.18 2.54
CA GLY A 100 -1.98 -15.54 2.09
C GLY A 100 -3.36 -15.99 2.59
N LEU A 101 -3.66 -15.74 3.87
CA LEU A 101 -4.98 -15.99 4.46
C LEU A 101 -6.08 -15.19 3.73
N ALA A 102 -5.88 -13.88 3.57
CA ALA A 102 -6.84 -12.99 2.91
C ALA A 102 -7.17 -13.48 1.50
N TRP A 103 -6.15 -13.86 0.73
CA TRP A 103 -6.32 -14.37 -0.62
C TRP A 103 -7.09 -15.69 -0.68
N GLN A 104 -6.75 -16.65 0.19
CA GLN A 104 -7.50 -17.92 0.27
C GLN A 104 -8.95 -17.69 0.71
N ALA A 105 -9.18 -16.81 1.67
CA ALA A 105 -10.52 -16.45 2.12
C ALA A 105 -11.34 -15.81 1.00
N ALA A 106 -10.76 -14.85 0.27
CA ALA A 106 -11.42 -14.19 -0.85
C ALA A 106 -11.79 -15.18 -1.97
N LEU A 107 -10.87 -16.08 -2.35
CA LEU A 107 -11.15 -17.11 -3.36
C LEU A 107 -12.24 -18.09 -2.88
N LYS A 108 -12.16 -18.54 -1.62
CA LYS A 108 -13.13 -19.48 -1.05
C LYS A 108 -14.54 -18.88 -0.97
N MET A 109 -14.65 -17.62 -0.56
CA MET A 109 -15.95 -16.95 -0.39
C MET A 109 -16.59 -16.52 -1.72
N SER A 110 -15.77 -16.26 -2.74
CA SER A 110 -16.26 -15.83 -4.06
C SER A 110 -16.46 -16.99 -5.04
N GLU A 111 -15.86 -18.14 -4.76
CA GLU A 111 -15.83 -19.33 -5.64
C GLU A 111 -15.39 -18.96 -7.06
N VAL A 112 -14.53 -17.94 -7.19
CA VAL A 112 -14.04 -17.49 -8.48
C VAL A 112 -12.94 -18.40 -8.99
N GLU A 113 -12.98 -18.71 -10.28
CA GLU A 113 -11.86 -19.27 -11.01
C GLU A 113 -11.22 -18.16 -11.84
N LEU A 114 -9.97 -17.81 -11.51
CA LEU A 114 -9.22 -16.77 -12.18
C LEU A 114 -8.28 -17.40 -13.22
N GLU A 115 -8.46 -17.03 -14.49
CA GLU A 115 -7.59 -17.46 -15.57
C GLU A 115 -6.22 -16.80 -15.46
N LEU A 116 -5.14 -17.58 -15.49
CA LEU A 116 -3.80 -17.02 -15.55
C LEU A 116 -3.45 -16.65 -16.99
N LEU A 117 -2.87 -15.46 -17.18
CA LEU A 117 -2.35 -15.03 -18.48
C LEU A 117 -1.19 -15.94 -18.90
N THR A 118 -1.42 -16.76 -19.92
CA THR A 118 -0.42 -17.69 -20.48
C THR A 118 0.36 -17.08 -21.64
N ASP A 119 -0.21 -16.08 -22.32
CA ASP A 119 0.48 -15.26 -23.32
C ASP A 119 1.41 -14.23 -22.64
N PRO A 120 2.74 -14.31 -22.84
CA PRO A 120 3.69 -13.34 -22.29
C PRO A 120 3.39 -11.89 -22.70
N ASP A 121 2.88 -11.67 -23.92
CA ASP A 121 2.58 -10.33 -24.40
C ASP A 121 1.38 -9.72 -23.66
N MET A 122 0.37 -10.53 -23.32
CA MET A 122 -0.75 -10.07 -22.47
C MET A 122 -0.26 -9.73 -21.06
N TYR A 123 0.62 -10.56 -20.48
CA TYR A 123 1.17 -10.29 -19.16
C TYR A 123 1.97 -8.98 -19.15
N LEU A 124 2.90 -8.81 -20.09
CA LEU A 124 3.71 -7.60 -20.21
C LEU A 124 2.85 -6.35 -20.53
N PHE A 125 1.80 -6.53 -21.32
CA PHE A 125 0.84 -5.47 -21.62
C PHE A 125 0.14 -4.98 -20.36
N VAL A 126 -0.43 -5.88 -19.56
CA VAL A 126 -1.09 -5.51 -18.29
C VAL A 126 -0.07 -4.92 -17.31
N GLU A 127 1.10 -5.55 -17.17
CA GLU A 127 2.16 -5.10 -16.26
C GLU A 127 2.63 -3.67 -16.57
N LYS A 128 2.83 -3.34 -17.85
CA LYS A 128 3.19 -1.99 -18.28
C LYS A 128 2.11 -0.94 -17.97
N GLY A 129 0.85 -1.36 -17.84
CA GLY A 129 -0.27 -0.50 -17.47
C GLY A 129 -0.39 -0.22 -15.96
N ILE A 130 0.28 -0.99 -15.10
CA ILE A 130 0.13 -0.88 -13.65
C ILE A 130 0.71 0.44 -13.15
N ARG A 131 -0.16 1.28 -12.57
CA ARG A 131 0.19 2.58 -12.00
C ARG A 131 -0.53 2.76 -10.67
N GLY A 132 0.26 3.00 -9.62
CA GLY A 132 -0.23 3.15 -8.24
C GLY A 132 -1.16 4.34 -8.02
N GLY A 133 -1.45 4.61 -6.75
CA GLY A 133 -2.17 5.81 -6.32
C GLY A 133 -1.42 7.09 -6.72
N ILE A 134 -2.18 8.15 -6.98
CA ILE A 134 -1.60 9.46 -7.29
C ILE A 134 -1.20 10.13 -5.98
N SER A 135 0.06 10.48 -5.85
CA SER A 135 0.60 11.17 -4.67
C SER A 135 1.40 12.39 -5.13
N VAL A 136 0.81 13.57 -5.01
CA VAL A 136 1.41 14.83 -5.50
C VAL A 136 1.06 16.02 -4.62
N ILE A 137 1.99 16.96 -4.54
CA ILE A 137 1.80 18.29 -3.96
C ILE A 137 1.58 19.27 -5.10
N SER A 138 0.36 19.78 -5.22
CA SER A 138 -0.05 20.74 -6.25
C SER A 138 0.20 22.19 -5.83
N GLN A 139 0.27 22.46 -4.51
CA GLN A 139 0.55 23.78 -3.95
C GLN A 139 1.58 23.68 -2.82
N ARG A 140 2.63 24.51 -2.87
CA ARG A 140 3.72 24.50 -1.87
C ARG A 140 3.36 25.13 -0.53
N TYR A 141 2.39 26.05 -0.53
CA TYR A 141 1.97 26.78 0.67
C TYR A 141 0.48 27.15 0.59
N SER A 142 -0.21 27.00 1.71
CA SER A 142 -1.57 27.48 1.95
C SER A 142 -1.74 27.75 3.44
N GLN A 143 -2.55 28.75 3.77
CA GLN A 143 -2.88 29.10 5.15
C GLN A 143 -4.36 29.46 5.21
N ALA A 144 -5.09 28.80 6.10
CA ALA A 144 -6.50 29.07 6.30
C ALA A 144 -6.70 30.46 6.95
N ASN A 145 -7.71 31.18 6.49
CA ASN A 145 -8.17 32.43 7.10
C ASN A 145 -9.67 32.33 7.37
N ASN A 146 -10.08 31.93 8.57
CA ASN A 146 -11.51 31.84 8.90
C ASN A 146 -11.76 32.14 10.38
N MET A 147 -13.03 32.35 10.73
CA MET A 147 -13.44 32.84 12.05
C MET A 147 -13.08 31.94 13.24
N TYR A 148 -12.65 30.71 12.99
CA TYR A 148 -12.21 29.77 14.02
C TYR A 148 -10.71 29.86 14.32
N MET A 149 -9.95 30.64 13.53
CA MET A 149 -8.50 30.81 13.72
C MET A 149 -8.20 32.03 14.60
N GLU A 150 -7.20 31.93 15.47
CA GLU A 150 -6.73 33.06 16.28
C GLU A 150 -6.18 34.21 15.42
N SER A 151 -5.54 33.86 14.29
CA SER A 151 -4.98 34.80 13.33
C SER A 151 -5.99 35.30 12.29
N TYR A 152 -7.31 35.19 12.54
CA TYR A 152 -8.34 35.54 11.57
C TYR A 152 -8.32 37.02 11.22
N ASP A 153 -8.15 37.30 9.92
CA ASP A 153 -8.27 38.64 9.36
C ASP A 153 -9.59 38.79 8.59
N ARG A 154 -10.53 39.55 9.17
CA ARG A 154 -11.84 39.85 8.57
C ARG A 154 -11.74 40.63 7.25
N LYS A 155 -10.60 41.25 6.94
CA LYS A 155 -10.38 41.99 5.69
C LYS A 155 -9.96 41.07 4.54
N LYS A 156 -9.51 39.85 4.84
CA LYS A 156 -9.13 38.83 3.84
C LYS A 156 -10.30 37.90 3.57
N GLU A 157 -10.28 37.25 2.41
CA GLU A 157 -11.26 36.23 2.05
C GLU A 157 -11.26 35.09 3.08
N SER A 158 -12.45 34.54 3.38
CA SER A 158 -12.55 33.42 4.30
C SER A 158 -12.21 32.11 3.60
N THR A 159 -11.13 31.47 4.03
CA THR A 159 -10.61 30.23 3.49
C THR A 159 -10.47 29.16 4.56
N TYR A 160 -10.72 27.91 4.17
CA TYR A 160 -10.65 26.73 5.01
C TYR A 160 -9.73 25.72 4.36
N ILE A 161 -8.91 25.04 5.15
CA ILE A 161 -8.13 23.89 4.70
C ILE A 161 -8.85 22.62 5.17
N MET A 162 -9.20 21.76 4.23
CA MET A 162 -9.99 20.55 4.46
C MET A 162 -9.21 19.33 3.98
N TYR A 163 -8.95 18.39 4.89
CA TYR A 163 -8.38 17.09 4.57
C TYR A 163 -9.50 16.07 4.47
N LEU A 164 -9.66 15.46 3.30
CA LEU A 164 -10.72 14.49 3.01
C LEU A 164 -10.08 13.17 2.58
N ASP A 165 -10.59 12.06 3.11
CA ASP A 165 -10.04 10.73 2.89
C ASP A 165 -11.16 9.78 2.47
N ALA A 166 -10.93 8.99 1.42
CA ALA A 166 -11.90 8.03 0.92
C ALA A 166 -11.91 6.79 1.82
N ASN A 167 -13.05 6.55 2.48
CA ASN A 167 -13.23 5.35 3.30
C ASN A 167 -13.11 4.07 2.45
N ASN A 168 -11.98 3.36 2.59
CA ASN A 168 -11.71 2.09 1.92
C ASN A 168 -11.78 2.16 0.39
N LEU A 169 -11.04 3.10 -0.21
CA LEU A 169 -11.00 3.34 -1.67
C LEU A 169 -10.82 2.05 -2.49
N TYR A 170 -9.81 1.24 -2.16
CA TYR A 170 -9.59 -0.02 -2.87
C TYR A 170 -10.67 -1.06 -2.60
N GLY A 171 -11.29 -1.08 -1.41
CA GLY A 171 -12.45 -1.93 -1.15
C GLY A 171 -13.66 -1.56 -2.02
N TRP A 172 -13.91 -0.26 -2.23
CA TRP A 172 -14.93 0.19 -3.16
C TRP A 172 -14.65 -0.30 -4.58
N ALA A 173 -13.40 -0.17 -5.05
CA ALA A 173 -12.99 -0.65 -6.38
C ALA A 173 -13.04 -2.18 -6.49
N MET A 174 -12.66 -2.89 -5.42
CA MET A 174 -12.75 -4.36 -5.34
C MET A 174 -14.19 -4.86 -5.38
N SER A 175 -15.16 -4.03 -4.95
CA SER A 175 -16.58 -4.39 -5.03
C SER A 175 -17.19 -4.19 -6.42
N GLN A 176 -16.44 -3.62 -7.37
CA GLN A 176 -16.89 -3.43 -8.74
C GLN A 176 -16.69 -4.69 -9.60
N ALA A 177 -17.21 -4.69 -10.83
CA ALA A 177 -16.89 -5.72 -11.80
C ALA A 177 -15.38 -5.71 -12.10
N LEU A 178 -14.74 -6.87 -11.89
CA LEU A 178 -13.31 -7.09 -12.10
C LEU A 178 -13.08 -8.21 -13.09
N PRO A 179 -11.98 -8.16 -13.88
CA PRO A 179 -11.67 -9.22 -14.84
C PRO A 179 -11.51 -10.58 -14.16
N THR A 180 -11.86 -11.64 -14.87
CA THR A 180 -11.79 -13.02 -14.37
C THR A 180 -11.13 -13.97 -15.36
N HIS A 181 -11.65 -14.05 -16.60
CA HIS A 181 -11.25 -15.05 -17.61
C HIS A 181 -11.60 -14.61 -19.05
N ASP A 182 -11.35 -15.49 -20.03
CA ASP A 182 -11.52 -15.32 -21.47
C ASP A 182 -10.69 -14.19 -22.09
N PHE A 183 -9.42 -14.08 -21.69
CA PHE A 183 -8.53 -13.04 -22.17
C PHE A 183 -8.17 -13.23 -23.65
N LYS A 184 -8.57 -12.28 -24.49
CA LYS A 184 -8.33 -12.36 -25.94
C LYS A 184 -7.95 -11.00 -26.52
N TRP A 185 -6.94 -11.00 -27.39
CA TRP A 185 -6.67 -9.85 -28.25
C TRP A 185 -7.84 -9.62 -29.19
N TYR A 186 -8.43 -8.42 -29.13
CA TYR A 186 -9.56 -8.02 -29.96
C TYR A 186 -9.07 -7.20 -31.16
N LYS A 187 -9.52 -7.57 -32.36
CA LYS A 187 -9.08 -6.94 -33.63
C LYS A 187 -10.12 -6.00 -34.24
N GLY A 188 -11.32 -5.91 -33.67
CA GLY A 188 -12.40 -5.06 -34.19
C GLY A 188 -12.31 -3.61 -33.71
N SER A 189 -13.16 -2.76 -34.27
CA SER A 189 -13.45 -1.46 -33.65
C SER A 189 -14.26 -1.68 -32.38
N ILE A 190 -14.04 -0.84 -31.38
CA ILE A 190 -14.74 -0.87 -30.10
C ILE A 190 -15.26 0.51 -29.75
N ASP A 191 -16.54 0.56 -29.38
CA ASP A 191 -17.16 1.74 -28.80
C ASP A 191 -17.15 1.63 -27.27
N PHE A 192 -15.98 1.86 -26.68
CA PHE A 192 -15.78 1.70 -25.23
C PHE A 192 -16.60 2.69 -24.39
N MET A 193 -17.10 3.78 -24.99
CA MET A 193 -17.92 4.77 -24.30
C MET A 193 -19.31 4.24 -23.92
N ASN A 194 -19.82 3.31 -24.73
CA ASN A 194 -21.14 2.68 -24.56
C ASN A 194 -21.09 1.33 -23.82
N VAL A 195 -19.91 0.92 -23.33
CA VAL A 195 -19.78 -0.27 -22.49
C VAL A 195 -20.22 0.08 -21.07
N GLU A 196 -21.22 -0.64 -20.57
CA GLU A 196 -21.69 -0.49 -19.19
C GLU A 196 -20.60 -0.91 -18.19
N ASP A 197 -20.59 -0.25 -17.04
CA ASP A 197 -19.58 -0.48 -16.00
C ASP A 197 -19.71 -1.87 -15.34
N ASN A 198 -20.90 -2.49 -15.45
CA ASN A 198 -21.22 -3.83 -14.96
C ASN A 198 -21.49 -4.84 -16.09
N ALA A 199 -21.12 -4.51 -17.34
CA ALA A 199 -21.21 -5.43 -18.46
C ALA A 199 -20.40 -6.70 -18.18
N GLU A 200 -20.83 -7.82 -18.74
CA GLU A 200 -20.12 -9.10 -18.64
C GLU A 200 -18.74 -9.02 -19.31
N GLU A 201 -18.65 -8.34 -20.45
CA GLU A 201 -17.40 -8.08 -21.17
C GLU A 201 -16.76 -6.73 -20.76
N GLY A 202 -15.46 -6.76 -20.50
CA GLY A 202 -14.63 -5.58 -20.24
C GLY A 202 -13.38 -5.51 -21.12
N TYR A 203 -12.70 -4.36 -21.08
CA TYR A 203 -11.57 -4.07 -21.98
C TYR A 203 -10.41 -3.31 -21.31
N ILE A 204 -9.18 -3.67 -21.70
CA ILE A 204 -7.97 -2.89 -21.47
C ILE A 204 -7.47 -2.42 -22.84
N LEU A 205 -7.24 -1.12 -22.99
CA LEU A 205 -6.87 -0.52 -24.27
C LEU A 205 -5.48 0.11 -24.18
N GLU A 206 -4.68 -0.02 -25.23
CA GLU A 206 -3.47 0.79 -25.46
C GLU A 206 -3.79 1.89 -26.46
N VAL A 207 -3.71 3.15 -26.01
CA VAL A 207 -4.20 4.31 -26.75
C VAL A 207 -3.19 5.45 -26.80
N ASP A 208 -3.28 6.28 -27.83
CA ASP A 208 -2.68 7.62 -27.82
C ASP A 208 -3.76 8.62 -27.39
N LEU A 209 -3.43 9.48 -26.42
CA LEU A 209 -4.32 10.51 -25.90
C LEU A 209 -3.72 11.88 -26.15
N SER A 210 -4.49 12.79 -26.74
CA SER A 210 -4.14 14.20 -26.73
C SER A 210 -4.76 14.88 -25.51
N TYR A 211 -4.04 15.89 -25.02
CA TYR A 211 -4.45 16.71 -23.87
C TYR A 211 -4.70 18.14 -24.34
N PRO A 212 -5.95 18.50 -24.69
CA PRO A 212 -6.26 19.81 -25.24
C PRO A 212 -5.81 20.98 -24.35
N GLN A 213 -5.20 21.99 -24.96
CA GLN A 213 -4.59 23.13 -24.24
C GLN A 213 -5.62 23.93 -23.43
N ASN A 214 -6.88 23.97 -23.87
CA ASN A 214 -7.97 24.62 -23.13
C ASN A 214 -8.27 23.96 -21.77
N LEU A 215 -7.88 22.70 -21.55
CA LEU A 215 -8.04 22.00 -20.28
C LEU A 215 -6.88 22.23 -19.30
N HIS A 216 -5.74 22.76 -19.78
CA HIS A 216 -4.53 22.85 -18.96
C HIS A 216 -4.76 23.65 -17.68
N LYS A 217 -5.48 24.78 -17.77
CA LYS A 217 -5.78 25.61 -16.60
C LYS A 217 -6.69 24.92 -15.59
N SER A 218 -7.75 24.25 -16.05
CA SER A 218 -8.73 23.59 -15.17
C SER A 218 -8.19 22.29 -14.56
N HIS A 219 -7.28 21.60 -15.24
CA HIS A 219 -6.75 20.31 -14.80
C HIS A 219 -5.37 20.39 -14.15
N ASN A 220 -4.74 21.58 -14.12
CA ASN A 220 -3.38 21.76 -13.59
C ASN A 220 -3.18 21.21 -12.18
N GLU A 221 -4.23 21.25 -11.35
CA GLU A 221 -4.16 20.80 -9.97
C GLU A 221 -4.21 19.28 -9.82
N TYR A 222 -4.86 18.57 -10.74
CA TYR A 222 -5.01 17.12 -10.67
C TYR A 222 -5.04 16.42 -12.05
N PRO A 223 -3.97 16.53 -12.86
CA PRO A 223 -3.98 16.03 -14.23
C PRO A 223 -4.38 14.56 -14.37
N LEU A 224 -5.17 14.28 -15.41
CA LEU A 224 -5.59 12.95 -15.83
C LEU A 224 -4.44 12.12 -16.43
N ALA A 225 -4.61 10.80 -16.45
CA ALA A 225 -3.70 9.82 -17.08
C ALA A 225 -2.23 9.95 -16.62
N PRO A 226 -1.92 9.78 -15.32
CA PRO A 226 -0.54 9.88 -14.83
C PRO A 226 0.37 8.83 -15.49
N GLU A 227 1.65 9.16 -15.66
CA GLU A 227 2.67 8.29 -16.30
C GLU A 227 3.91 8.14 -15.42
N GLN A 228 4.60 7.00 -15.53
CA GLN A 228 5.93 6.86 -14.97
C GLN A 228 6.93 7.60 -15.87
N LEU A 229 7.58 8.63 -15.33
CA LEU A 229 8.57 9.45 -16.03
C LEU A 229 9.92 9.35 -15.32
N ASP A 230 10.99 9.21 -16.10
CA ASP A 230 12.34 9.43 -15.62
C ASP A 230 12.59 10.93 -15.53
N ILE A 231 12.59 11.46 -14.31
CA ILE A 231 12.80 12.89 -14.08
C ILE A 231 14.25 13.24 -14.38
N THR A 232 14.43 14.08 -15.40
CA THR A 232 15.74 14.62 -15.80
C THR A 232 15.94 16.01 -15.21
N SER A 233 17.19 16.49 -15.19
CA SER A 233 17.52 17.80 -14.65
C SER A 233 16.78 18.94 -15.36
N GLU A 234 16.54 18.80 -16.66
CA GLU A 234 15.85 19.80 -17.48
C GLU A 234 14.35 19.93 -17.15
N MET A 235 13.76 18.91 -16.51
CA MET A 235 12.37 18.93 -16.04
C MET A 235 12.20 19.64 -14.69
N LEU A 236 13.31 19.94 -14.00
CA LEU A 236 13.28 20.58 -12.69
C LEU A 236 13.14 22.10 -12.84
N SER A 237 12.46 22.73 -11.88
CA SER A 237 12.38 24.19 -11.84
C SER A 237 13.76 24.80 -11.58
N PRO A 238 14.06 26.01 -12.08
CA PRO A 238 15.32 26.70 -11.82
C PRO A 238 15.72 26.75 -10.34
N TYR A 239 14.75 26.98 -9.45
CA TYR A 239 14.96 26.98 -8.00
C TYR A 239 15.50 25.64 -7.45
N VAL A 240 15.04 24.50 -7.99
CA VAL A 240 15.49 23.18 -7.53
C VAL A 240 16.89 22.88 -8.05
N GLN A 241 17.23 23.37 -9.24
CA GLN A 241 18.57 23.25 -9.80
C GLN A 241 19.56 24.07 -8.94
N GLU A 242 19.23 25.33 -8.65
CA GLU A 242 20.01 26.22 -7.77
C GLU A 242 20.18 25.63 -6.36
N LEU A 243 19.09 25.15 -5.75
CA LEU A 243 19.15 24.52 -4.43
C LEU A 243 20.02 23.26 -4.41
N ALA A 244 20.02 22.47 -5.49
CA ALA A 244 20.87 21.29 -5.59
C ALA A 244 22.34 21.67 -5.68
N GLU A 245 22.68 22.77 -6.38
CA GLU A 245 24.03 23.31 -6.43
C GLU A 245 24.49 23.82 -5.05
N ASP A 246 23.67 24.62 -4.38
CA ASP A 246 23.95 25.17 -3.05
C ASP A 246 24.19 24.09 -1.99
N LEU A 247 23.42 23.00 -2.06
CA LEU A 247 23.53 21.87 -1.13
C LEU A 247 24.53 20.79 -1.59
N ASN A 248 25.21 21.00 -2.73
CA ASN A 248 26.11 20.03 -3.36
C ASN A 248 25.47 18.63 -3.55
N LEU A 249 24.20 18.62 -3.96
CA LEU A 249 23.41 17.42 -4.20
C LEU A 249 23.49 17.00 -5.68
N LYS A 250 23.79 15.73 -5.92
CA LYS A 250 23.69 15.16 -7.27
C LYS A 250 22.23 14.85 -7.59
N ILE A 251 21.71 15.51 -8.62
CA ILE A 251 20.40 15.19 -9.20
C ILE A 251 20.51 13.86 -9.95
N GLY A 252 20.10 12.78 -9.30
CA GLY A 252 20.04 11.45 -9.92
C GLY A 252 18.78 11.30 -10.77
N LYS A 253 18.85 10.43 -11.80
CA LYS A 253 17.65 9.97 -12.49
C LYS A 253 16.76 9.25 -11.49
N SER A 254 15.49 9.65 -11.43
CA SER A 254 14.49 8.95 -10.63
C SER A 254 13.21 8.78 -11.42
N THR A 255 12.72 7.55 -11.48
CA THR A 255 11.41 7.26 -12.07
C THR A 255 10.33 7.62 -11.07
N LYS A 256 9.39 8.49 -11.46
CA LYS A 256 8.28 8.95 -10.62
C LYS A 256 6.96 8.80 -11.37
N LEU A 257 5.89 8.47 -10.65
CA LEU A 257 4.54 8.55 -11.18
C LEU A 257 4.10 10.02 -11.19
N CYS A 258 3.94 10.60 -12.37
CA CYS A 258 3.71 12.02 -12.56
C CYS A 258 2.40 12.27 -13.30
N PRO A 259 1.39 12.85 -12.63
CA PRO A 259 0.32 13.59 -13.29
C PRO A 259 0.93 14.73 -14.09
N ASN A 260 0.60 14.81 -15.37
CA ASN A 260 1.12 15.86 -16.25
C ASN A 260 0.15 16.12 -17.41
N LEU A 261 0.28 17.28 -18.04
CA LEU A 261 -0.62 17.75 -19.10
C LEU A 261 -0.10 17.44 -20.53
N LEU A 262 0.92 16.58 -20.66
CA LEU A 262 1.48 16.18 -21.96
C LEU A 262 0.54 15.20 -22.67
N PRO A 263 0.63 15.07 -24.01
CA PRO A 263 0.01 13.95 -24.71
C PRO A 263 0.55 12.61 -24.19
N LYS A 264 -0.27 11.56 -24.29
CA LYS A 264 0.05 10.19 -23.88
C LYS A 264 0.23 9.33 -25.11
N THR A 265 1.28 8.52 -25.15
CA THR A 265 1.56 7.63 -26.29
C THR A 265 1.58 6.19 -25.81
N LYS A 266 0.84 5.30 -26.48
CA LYS A 266 0.71 3.88 -26.12
C LYS A 266 0.40 3.67 -24.63
N TYR A 267 -0.54 4.48 -24.14
CA TYR A 267 -1.02 4.44 -22.76
C TYR A 267 -1.98 3.27 -22.57
N ILE A 268 -1.63 2.33 -21.70
CA ILE A 268 -2.49 1.18 -21.36
C ILE A 268 -3.43 1.57 -20.21
N VAL A 269 -4.73 1.39 -20.40
CA VAL A 269 -5.77 1.88 -19.47
C VAL A 269 -7.01 0.99 -19.47
N HIS A 270 -7.65 0.86 -18.31
CA HIS A 270 -8.94 0.18 -18.20
C HIS A 270 -10.07 1.01 -18.84
N TYR A 271 -11.00 0.37 -19.56
CA TYR A 271 -12.04 1.08 -20.33
C TYR A 271 -12.86 2.10 -19.51
N ARG A 272 -13.19 1.77 -18.25
CA ARG A 272 -13.92 2.69 -17.35
C ARG A 272 -13.16 3.98 -17.06
N ASN A 273 -11.85 3.86 -16.83
CA ASN A 273 -11.00 5.01 -16.57
C ASN A 273 -10.79 5.83 -17.86
N LEU A 274 -10.64 5.17 -19.01
CA LEU A 274 -10.59 5.83 -20.31
C LEU A 274 -11.89 6.60 -20.64
N LYS A 275 -13.05 5.99 -20.38
CA LYS A 275 -14.37 6.62 -20.53
C LYS A 275 -14.44 7.92 -19.72
N GLN A 276 -13.95 7.90 -18.48
CA GLN A 276 -13.91 9.11 -17.66
C GLN A 276 -12.94 10.16 -18.21
N TYR A 277 -11.75 9.76 -18.67
CA TYR A 277 -10.80 10.68 -19.31
C TYR A 277 -11.42 11.41 -20.51
N VAL A 278 -12.12 10.67 -21.35
CA VAL A 278 -12.83 11.25 -22.51
C VAL A 278 -13.98 12.14 -22.07
N SER A 279 -14.76 11.75 -21.05
CA SER A 279 -15.84 12.60 -20.54
C SER A 279 -15.33 13.92 -19.93
N LEU A 280 -14.10 13.93 -19.43
CA LEU A 280 -13.40 15.12 -18.91
C LEU A 280 -12.63 15.87 -20.00
N GLY A 281 -12.72 15.44 -21.26
CA GLY A 281 -12.26 16.20 -22.43
C GLY A 281 -10.95 15.74 -23.07
N LEU A 282 -10.28 14.67 -22.59
CA LEU A 282 -9.16 14.08 -23.33
C LEU A 282 -9.68 13.47 -24.64
N GLN A 283 -8.86 13.50 -25.68
CA GLN A 283 -9.24 12.97 -26.99
C GLN A 283 -8.39 11.73 -27.29
N VAL A 284 -9.05 10.66 -27.75
CA VAL A 284 -8.36 9.45 -28.20
C VAL A 284 -7.96 9.63 -29.66
N GLU A 285 -6.66 9.73 -29.92
CA GLU A 285 -6.11 9.89 -31.26
C GLU A 285 -6.03 8.53 -31.99
N LYS A 286 -5.69 7.47 -31.23
CA LYS A 286 -5.48 6.15 -31.79
C LYS A 286 -5.67 5.06 -30.74
N ILE A 287 -6.29 3.95 -31.15
CA ILE A 287 -6.29 2.69 -30.40
C ILE A 287 -5.33 1.73 -31.10
N HIS A 288 -4.29 1.27 -30.40
CA HIS A 288 -3.27 0.36 -30.95
C HIS A 288 -3.63 -1.11 -30.73
N ARG A 289 -4.03 -1.45 -29.50
CA ARG A 289 -4.35 -2.82 -29.08
C ARG A 289 -5.49 -2.81 -28.07
N VAL A 290 -6.31 -3.86 -28.11
CA VAL A 290 -7.43 -4.06 -27.19
C VAL A 290 -7.35 -5.48 -26.65
N LEU A 291 -7.33 -5.60 -25.33
CA LEU A 291 -7.45 -6.87 -24.62
C LEU A 291 -8.87 -6.96 -24.04
N ARG A 292 -9.66 -7.92 -24.51
CA ARG A 292 -11.02 -8.20 -24.02
C ARG A 292 -10.99 -9.32 -22.99
N PHE A 293 -11.91 -9.28 -22.03
CA PHE A 293 -12.07 -10.29 -20.97
C PHE A 293 -13.51 -10.32 -20.45
N GLN A 294 -13.87 -11.39 -19.73
CA GLN A 294 -15.08 -11.45 -18.90
C GLN A 294 -14.81 -10.90 -17.50
N GLN A 295 -15.78 -10.19 -16.93
CA GLN A 295 -15.72 -9.58 -15.62
C GLN A 295 -17.02 -9.76 -14.83
N ARG A 296 -16.89 -9.75 -13.51
CA ARG A 296 -18.03 -9.76 -12.58
C ARG A 296 -17.59 -9.22 -11.20
N PRO A 297 -18.50 -8.80 -10.32
CA PRO A 297 -18.14 -8.26 -9.00
C PRO A 297 -17.81 -9.38 -7.98
N TRP A 298 -16.84 -10.23 -8.31
CA TRP A 298 -16.56 -11.46 -7.54
C TRP A 298 -15.97 -11.20 -6.14
N LEU A 299 -15.27 -10.07 -5.92
CA LEU A 299 -14.76 -9.69 -4.60
C LEU A 299 -15.79 -8.98 -3.71
N SER A 300 -16.95 -8.59 -4.25
CA SER A 300 -17.92 -7.76 -3.53
C SER A 300 -18.42 -8.42 -2.24
N SER A 301 -18.74 -9.71 -2.26
CA SER A 301 -19.21 -10.44 -1.07
C SER A 301 -18.17 -10.50 0.04
N TYR A 302 -16.89 -10.70 -0.32
CA TYR A 302 -15.77 -10.71 0.61
C TYR A 302 -15.56 -9.34 1.27
N ILE A 303 -15.55 -8.27 0.47
CA ILE A 303 -15.37 -6.91 0.98
C ILE A 303 -16.54 -6.52 1.88
N GLN A 304 -17.77 -6.76 1.45
CA GLN A 304 -18.97 -6.46 2.24
C GLN A 304 -18.95 -7.21 3.57
N PHE A 305 -18.63 -8.50 3.55
CA PHE A 305 -18.51 -9.30 4.77
C PHE A 305 -17.49 -8.69 5.74
N ASN A 306 -16.27 -8.39 5.28
CA ASN A 306 -15.24 -7.81 6.13
C ASN A 306 -15.63 -6.42 6.65
N THR A 307 -16.30 -5.59 5.84
CA THR A 307 -16.76 -4.29 6.31
C THR A 307 -17.83 -4.44 7.40
N GLU A 308 -18.79 -5.35 7.24
CA GLU A 308 -19.81 -5.62 8.26
C GLU A 308 -19.19 -6.17 9.54
N GLN A 309 -18.27 -7.13 9.44
CA GLN A 309 -17.57 -7.64 10.62
C GLN A 309 -16.74 -6.56 11.31
N ARG A 310 -16.12 -5.64 10.54
CA ARG A 310 -15.39 -4.49 11.10
C ARG A 310 -16.30 -3.53 11.86
N LYS A 311 -17.56 -3.34 11.44
CA LYS A 311 -18.55 -2.54 12.18
C LYS A 311 -18.94 -3.21 13.49
N LEU A 312 -19.08 -4.53 13.48
CA LEU A 312 -19.47 -5.34 14.64
C LEU A 312 -18.31 -5.62 15.62
N ALA A 313 -17.07 -5.44 15.17
CA ALA A 313 -15.86 -5.72 15.93
C ALA A 313 -15.81 -4.95 17.26
N LYS A 314 -15.51 -5.68 18.33
CA LYS A 314 -15.51 -5.15 19.71
C LYS A 314 -14.13 -4.69 20.15
N THR A 315 -13.09 -5.18 19.49
CA THR A 315 -11.69 -4.88 19.81
C THR A 315 -11.01 -4.10 18.69
N SER A 316 -9.98 -3.33 19.03
CA SER A 316 -9.12 -2.68 18.03
C SER A 316 -8.45 -3.71 17.12
N PHE A 317 -8.00 -4.83 17.69
CA PHE A 317 -7.41 -5.95 16.95
C PHE A 317 -8.33 -6.48 15.85
N GLU A 318 -9.60 -6.79 16.16
CA GLU A 318 -10.56 -7.27 15.15
C GLU A 318 -10.78 -6.23 14.04
N LYS A 319 -10.93 -4.95 14.41
CA LYS A 319 -11.11 -3.86 13.45
C LYS A 319 -9.93 -3.74 12.49
N ASP A 320 -8.72 -3.85 13.02
CA ASP A 320 -7.47 -3.77 12.26
C ASP A 320 -7.27 -5.03 11.40
N LEU A 321 -7.70 -6.21 11.89
CA LEU A 321 -7.65 -7.45 11.14
C LEU A 321 -8.50 -7.37 9.87
N PHE A 322 -9.79 -7.03 9.98
CA PHE A 322 -10.66 -6.94 8.79
C PHE A 322 -10.19 -5.87 7.79
N LYS A 323 -9.66 -4.75 8.29
CA LYS A 323 -9.03 -3.71 7.46
C LYS A 323 -7.81 -4.26 6.71
N LEU A 324 -6.92 -4.95 7.41
CA LEU A 324 -5.71 -5.54 6.85
C LEU A 324 -6.04 -6.58 5.77
N LEU A 325 -7.02 -7.45 6.04
CA LEU A 325 -7.41 -8.51 5.11
C LEU A 325 -7.96 -7.95 3.80
N ASN A 326 -8.81 -6.92 3.84
CA ASN A 326 -9.25 -6.20 2.64
C ASN A 326 -8.05 -5.67 1.82
N ASN A 327 -7.16 -4.90 2.45
CA ASN A 327 -6.01 -4.32 1.75
C ASN A 327 -5.03 -5.38 1.20
N SER A 328 -4.94 -6.52 1.89
CA SER A 328 -3.98 -7.57 1.55
C SER A 328 -4.36 -8.36 0.30
N VAL A 329 -5.65 -8.51 -0.01
CA VAL A 329 -6.12 -9.18 -1.23
C VAL A 329 -5.60 -8.46 -2.46
N PHE A 330 -5.78 -7.14 -2.49
CA PHE A 330 -5.25 -6.28 -3.56
C PHE A 330 -3.74 -6.48 -3.73
N GLY A 331 -2.95 -6.36 -2.65
CA GLY A 331 -1.50 -6.53 -2.71
C GLY A 331 -1.09 -7.92 -3.23
N LYS A 332 -1.88 -8.96 -2.97
CA LYS A 332 -1.59 -10.31 -3.44
C LYS A 332 -1.76 -10.48 -4.95
N THR A 333 -2.72 -9.78 -5.56
CA THR A 333 -2.94 -9.83 -7.01
C THR A 333 -1.75 -9.28 -7.81
N MET A 334 -0.99 -8.36 -7.22
CA MET A 334 0.17 -7.70 -7.85
C MET A 334 1.52 -8.11 -7.23
N GLU A 335 1.57 -9.27 -6.57
CA GLU A 335 2.82 -9.77 -6.00
C GLU A 335 3.90 -9.89 -7.08
N ASN A 336 4.98 -9.12 -6.95
CA ASN A 336 6.07 -9.15 -7.93
C ASN A 336 6.93 -10.41 -7.76
N MET A 337 6.67 -11.40 -8.61
CA MET A 337 7.39 -12.66 -8.62
C MET A 337 8.88 -12.53 -8.98
N ARG A 338 9.28 -11.45 -9.68
CA ARG A 338 10.68 -11.19 -10.07
C ARG A 338 11.57 -10.75 -8.91
N ASN A 339 10.99 -10.25 -7.82
CA ASN A 339 11.73 -9.90 -6.60
C ASN A 339 12.07 -11.12 -5.75
N ARG A 340 11.60 -12.32 -6.11
CA ARG A 340 11.92 -13.54 -5.36
C ARG A 340 13.37 -13.93 -5.59
N THR A 341 14.06 -14.17 -4.49
CA THR A 341 15.47 -14.56 -4.46
C THR A 341 15.62 -15.94 -3.82
N ASN A 342 16.74 -16.61 -4.07
CA ASN A 342 17.19 -17.78 -3.34
C ASN A 342 18.22 -17.32 -2.30
N ILE A 343 18.06 -17.77 -1.07
CA ILE A 343 19.06 -17.56 -0.02
C ILE A 343 19.62 -18.94 0.36
N ASP A 344 20.91 -19.11 0.14
CA ASP A 344 21.67 -20.29 0.54
C ASP A 344 22.46 -19.95 1.81
N LEU A 345 22.19 -20.63 2.93
CA LEU A 345 23.04 -20.59 4.13
C LEU A 345 24.14 -21.64 4.00
N VAL A 346 25.40 -21.22 4.09
CA VAL A 346 26.56 -22.02 3.69
C VAL A 346 27.62 -22.02 4.77
N HIS A 347 27.98 -23.23 5.24
CA HIS A 347 29.04 -23.46 6.22
C HIS A 347 30.34 -24.03 5.63
N ASN A 348 30.44 -24.09 4.31
CA ASN A 348 31.55 -24.73 3.61
C ASN A 348 32.09 -23.83 2.51
N GLU A 349 33.37 -23.50 2.59
CA GLU A 349 34.06 -22.60 1.66
C GLU A 349 33.96 -23.06 0.19
N LYS A 350 34.11 -24.37 -0.07
CA LYS A 350 34.00 -24.94 -1.44
C LYS A 350 32.60 -24.71 -2.01
N ARG A 351 31.55 -24.90 -1.20
CA ARG A 351 30.17 -24.62 -1.62
C ARG A 351 29.96 -23.11 -1.82
N ALA A 352 30.49 -22.27 -0.93
CA ALA A 352 30.38 -20.82 -1.04
C ALA A 352 31.01 -20.31 -2.35
N LYS A 353 32.26 -20.72 -2.64
CA LYS A 353 32.95 -20.40 -3.90
C LYS A 353 32.16 -20.82 -5.13
N LYS A 354 31.56 -22.03 -5.10
CA LYS A 354 30.70 -22.51 -6.20
C LYS A 354 29.47 -21.63 -6.40
N LEU A 355 28.82 -21.21 -5.33
CA LEU A 355 27.59 -20.39 -5.41
C LEU A 355 27.87 -18.95 -5.84
N VAL A 356 29.01 -18.37 -5.39
CA VAL A 356 29.45 -17.04 -5.82
C VAL A 356 29.86 -17.02 -7.29
N ALA A 357 30.44 -18.12 -7.80
CA ALA A 357 30.77 -18.25 -9.22
C ALA A 357 29.55 -18.51 -10.12
N ALA A 358 28.34 -18.71 -9.56
CA ALA A 358 27.15 -18.99 -10.35
C ALA A 358 26.63 -17.72 -11.05
N PRO A 359 26.14 -17.80 -12.30
CA PRO A 359 25.55 -16.65 -13.00
C PRO A 359 24.34 -16.01 -12.28
N THR A 360 23.69 -16.77 -11.41
CA THR A 360 22.57 -16.30 -10.58
C THR A 360 23.02 -15.50 -9.36
N PHE A 361 24.31 -15.43 -9.06
CA PHE A 361 24.82 -14.74 -7.88
C PHE A 361 24.40 -13.27 -7.87
N HIS A 362 23.94 -12.79 -6.71
CA HIS A 362 23.61 -11.39 -6.50
C HIS A 362 24.48 -10.74 -5.43
N SER A 363 24.51 -11.32 -4.23
CA SER A 363 25.24 -10.79 -3.08
C SER A 363 25.59 -11.92 -2.10
N PHE A 364 26.48 -11.66 -1.15
CA PHE A 364 26.64 -12.52 0.02
C PHE A 364 26.85 -11.66 1.28
N LYS A 365 26.48 -12.21 2.43
CA LYS A 365 26.71 -11.63 3.75
C LYS A 365 27.32 -12.67 4.66
N VAL A 366 28.49 -12.36 5.21
CA VAL A 366 29.12 -13.19 6.26
C VAL A 366 28.32 -12.96 7.54
N ILE A 367 27.81 -14.05 8.14
CA ILE A 367 27.07 -14.01 9.40
C ILE A 367 28.06 -14.20 10.56
N ASN A 368 28.94 -15.20 10.44
CA ASN A 368 30.08 -15.43 11.34
C ASN A 368 31.18 -16.21 10.58
N GLU A 369 32.25 -16.58 11.28
CA GLU A 369 33.42 -17.28 10.70
C GLU A 369 33.05 -18.56 9.93
N ASP A 370 32.02 -19.27 10.40
CA ASP A 370 31.60 -20.55 9.85
C ASP A 370 30.32 -20.47 9.02
N LEU A 371 29.72 -19.28 8.80
CA LEU A 371 28.44 -19.17 8.11
C LEU A 371 28.36 -17.93 7.21
N VAL A 372 28.06 -18.19 5.94
CA VAL A 372 27.80 -17.17 4.92
C VAL A 372 26.41 -17.37 4.34
N SER A 373 25.65 -16.28 4.23
CA SER A 373 24.42 -16.21 3.45
C SER A 373 24.76 -15.79 2.03
N VAL A 374 24.40 -16.59 1.03
CA VAL A 374 24.58 -16.27 -0.40
C VAL A 374 23.22 -16.04 -1.04
N GLU A 375 23.02 -14.84 -1.54
CA GLU A 375 21.80 -14.44 -2.23
C GLU A 375 21.95 -14.63 -3.75
N ARG A 376 20.96 -15.27 -4.37
CA ARG A 376 20.96 -15.58 -5.80
C ARG A 376 19.60 -15.34 -6.44
N LYS A 377 19.61 -14.75 -7.64
CA LYS A 377 18.41 -14.60 -8.47
C LYS A 377 17.84 -15.97 -8.87
N LYS A 378 16.52 -16.02 -9.07
CA LYS A 378 15.85 -17.20 -9.63
C LYS A 378 16.14 -17.27 -11.14
N SER A 379 16.61 -18.43 -11.63
CA SER A 379 16.87 -18.67 -13.06
C SER A 379 15.59 -18.87 -13.88
N THR A 380 14.53 -19.34 -13.23
CA THR A 380 13.22 -19.58 -13.83
C THR A 380 12.17 -19.03 -12.89
N LEU A 381 11.19 -18.32 -13.45
CA LEU A 381 10.11 -17.70 -12.71
C LEU A 381 8.78 -18.14 -13.29
N VAL A 382 7.82 -18.41 -12.42
CA VAL A 382 6.43 -18.69 -12.80
C VAL A 382 5.62 -17.46 -12.45
N LEU A 383 5.07 -16.79 -13.47
CA LEU A 383 4.23 -15.60 -13.31
C LEU A 383 2.77 -16.02 -13.08
N ASN A 384 2.47 -16.55 -11.90
CA ASN A 384 1.17 -17.12 -11.53
C ASN A 384 0.34 -16.17 -10.64
N ARG A 385 0.35 -14.89 -10.97
CA ARG A 385 -0.43 -13.88 -10.26
C ARG A 385 -1.40 -13.22 -11.23
N PRO A 386 -2.69 -13.08 -10.85
CA PRO A 386 -3.69 -12.44 -11.70
C PRO A 386 -3.52 -10.91 -11.65
N ILE A 387 -2.41 -10.40 -12.20
CA ILE A 387 -2.01 -8.99 -12.12
C ILE A 387 -3.03 -8.04 -12.76
N TYR A 388 -3.87 -8.56 -13.67
CA TYR A 388 -4.97 -7.82 -14.28
C TYR A 388 -6.02 -7.36 -13.27
N VAL A 389 -6.19 -8.10 -12.16
CA VAL A 389 -7.12 -7.73 -11.09
C VAL A 389 -6.61 -6.47 -10.41
N GLY A 390 -5.34 -6.47 -9.99
CA GLY A 390 -4.72 -5.31 -9.35
C GLY A 390 -4.64 -4.10 -10.27
N PHE A 391 -4.33 -4.32 -11.56
CA PHE A 391 -4.42 -3.29 -12.61
C PHE A 391 -5.82 -2.65 -12.66
N ALA A 392 -6.88 -3.47 -12.75
CA ALA A 392 -8.25 -2.98 -12.84
C ALA A 392 -8.66 -2.24 -11.56
N ILE A 393 -8.33 -2.76 -10.37
CA ILE A 393 -8.61 -2.10 -9.09
C ILE A 393 -7.96 -0.71 -9.04
N LEU A 394 -6.68 -0.60 -9.45
CA LEU A 394 -5.96 0.67 -9.46
C LEU A 394 -6.57 1.71 -10.40
N ASP A 395 -7.05 1.30 -11.57
CA ASP A 395 -7.64 2.22 -12.54
C ASP A 395 -9.06 2.60 -12.16
N ILE A 396 -9.87 1.63 -11.71
CA ILE A 396 -11.22 1.87 -11.21
C ILE A 396 -11.18 2.78 -9.98
N SER A 397 -10.23 2.59 -9.05
CA SER A 397 -10.13 3.46 -7.87
C SER A 397 -9.87 4.93 -8.25
N LYS A 398 -9.08 5.19 -9.30
CA LYS A 398 -8.84 6.55 -9.77
C LYS A 398 -10.12 7.22 -10.25
N THR A 399 -11.09 6.44 -10.78
CA THR A 399 -12.33 7.03 -11.26
C THR A 399 -13.13 7.68 -10.14
N LEU A 400 -13.14 7.08 -8.94
CA LEU A 400 -13.80 7.68 -7.78
C LEU A 400 -13.12 8.99 -7.35
N MET A 401 -11.79 9.01 -7.33
CA MET A 401 -11.02 10.20 -6.94
C MET A 401 -11.20 11.36 -7.93
N TYR A 402 -11.16 11.06 -9.23
CA TYR A 402 -11.40 12.07 -10.27
C TYR A 402 -12.85 12.54 -10.28
N ASP A 403 -13.82 11.66 -10.06
CA ASP A 403 -15.23 12.04 -9.95
C ASP A 403 -15.46 12.99 -8.77
N PHE A 404 -14.90 12.66 -7.61
CA PHE A 404 -14.98 13.54 -6.45
C PHE A 404 -14.33 14.90 -6.70
N HIS A 405 -13.16 14.94 -7.34
CA HIS A 405 -12.49 16.21 -7.64
C HIS A 405 -13.27 17.03 -8.68
N TYR A 406 -13.50 16.48 -9.87
CA TYR A 406 -14.02 17.22 -11.03
C TYR A 406 -15.55 17.37 -10.99
N ASN A 407 -16.28 16.32 -10.64
CA ASN A 407 -17.73 16.31 -10.71
C ASN A 407 -18.41 16.71 -9.40
N HIS A 408 -17.72 16.65 -8.26
CA HIS A 408 -18.26 17.11 -6.98
C HIS A 408 -17.64 18.44 -6.51
N ILE A 409 -16.33 18.46 -6.19
CA ILE A 409 -15.69 19.64 -5.60
C ILE A 409 -15.64 20.82 -6.60
N LYS A 410 -15.13 20.60 -7.81
CA LYS A 410 -15.02 21.66 -8.83
C LYS A 410 -16.39 22.13 -9.31
N ASN A 411 -17.41 21.29 -9.36
CA ASN A 411 -18.78 21.74 -9.68
C ASN A 411 -19.38 22.60 -8.56
N LYS A 412 -19.12 22.27 -7.29
CA LYS A 412 -19.69 23.00 -6.14
C LYS A 412 -18.99 24.33 -5.87
N TYR A 413 -17.66 24.38 -6.00
CA TYR A 413 -16.84 25.53 -5.60
C TYR A 413 -16.11 26.20 -6.77
N GLY A 414 -15.99 25.54 -7.93
CA GLY A 414 -15.31 26.10 -9.10
C GLY A 414 -13.86 26.50 -8.78
N SER A 415 -13.52 27.75 -9.10
CA SER A 415 -12.23 28.36 -8.79
C SER A 415 -11.99 28.61 -7.31
N ASN A 416 -13.03 28.54 -6.46
CA ASN A 416 -12.90 28.77 -5.02
C ASN A 416 -12.37 27.55 -4.27
N ALA A 417 -12.29 26.38 -4.92
CA ALA A 417 -11.60 25.21 -4.38
C ALA A 417 -10.29 24.97 -5.12
N ARG A 418 -9.21 24.91 -4.36
CA ARG A 418 -7.86 24.64 -4.84
C ARG A 418 -7.35 23.36 -4.20
N LEU A 419 -7.01 22.35 -5.00
CA LEU A 419 -6.37 21.14 -4.48
C LEU A 419 -4.92 21.49 -4.08
N LEU A 420 -4.57 21.22 -2.83
CA LEU A 420 -3.25 21.49 -2.26
C LEU A 420 -2.33 20.30 -2.48
N PHE A 421 -2.79 19.11 -2.12
CA PHE A 421 -2.08 17.86 -2.36
C PHE A 421 -3.05 16.67 -2.31
N THR A 422 -2.57 15.53 -2.77
CA THR A 422 -3.26 14.25 -2.71
C THR A 422 -2.25 13.16 -2.39
N ASP A 423 -2.67 12.16 -1.63
CA ASP A 423 -1.92 10.92 -1.45
C ASP A 423 -2.88 9.74 -1.54
N THR A 424 -2.92 9.11 -2.72
CA THR A 424 -3.72 7.93 -3.08
C THR A 424 -5.23 8.08 -2.92
N ASP A 425 -5.73 8.02 -1.69
CA ASP A 425 -7.14 8.08 -1.28
C ASP A 425 -7.51 9.36 -0.54
N SER A 426 -6.54 10.25 -0.33
CA SER A 426 -6.75 11.54 0.32
C SER A 426 -6.66 12.72 -0.65
N LEU A 427 -7.45 13.76 -0.38
CA LEU A 427 -7.45 15.04 -1.09
C LEU A 427 -7.51 16.17 -0.06
N CYS A 428 -6.50 17.03 -0.07
CA CYS A 428 -6.44 18.21 0.78
C CYS A 428 -6.74 19.46 -0.03
N TYR A 429 -7.76 20.22 0.37
CA TYR A 429 -8.23 21.40 -0.34
C TYR A 429 -8.09 22.67 0.49
N GLU A 430 -7.79 23.78 -0.17
CA GLU A 430 -8.15 25.12 0.32
C GLU A 430 -9.46 25.53 -0.36
N ILE A 431 -10.45 25.93 0.43
CA ILE A 431 -11.77 26.31 -0.06
C ILE A 431 -12.14 27.70 0.47
N ALA A 432 -12.36 28.63 -0.44
CA ALA A 432 -12.91 29.95 -0.15
C ALA A 432 -14.44 29.88 0.00
N THR A 433 -14.94 30.13 1.21
CA THR A 433 -16.38 30.18 1.52
C THR A 433 -16.63 30.90 2.84
N LYS A 434 -17.87 31.33 3.09
CA LYS A 434 -18.24 31.99 4.37
C LYS A 434 -18.08 31.05 5.56
N ASP A 435 -18.59 29.82 5.43
CA ASP A 435 -18.53 28.82 6.48
C ASP A 435 -18.61 27.42 5.86
N ILE A 436 -17.52 26.68 5.95
CA ILE A 436 -17.37 25.34 5.39
C ILE A 436 -18.27 24.34 6.16
N TYR A 437 -18.53 24.56 7.44
CA TYR A 437 -19.28 23.65 8.31
C TYR A 437 -20.80 23.83 8.22
N ARG A 438 -21.28 24.97 7.71
CA ARG A 438 -22.72 25.19 7.43
C ARG A 438 -23.19 24.61 6.09
N GLY A 439 -22.26 24.26 5.21
CA GLY A 439 -22.57 23.64 3.94
C GLY A 439 -23.01 22.18 4.12
N ASN A 440 -24.05 21.75 3.40
CA ASN A 440 -24.37 20.32 3.33
C ASN A 440 -23.26 19.62 2.54
N TRP A 441 -22.51 18.74 3.19
CA TRP A 441 -21.35 18.07 2.58
C TRP A 441 -21.72 16.94 1.63
N GLY A 442 -22.98 16.47 1.67
CA GLY A 442 -23.40 15.32 0.88
C GLY A 442 -22.69 14.05 1.33
N THR A 443 -23.41 12.95 1.39
CA THR A 443 -22.95 11.63 1.83
C THR A 443 -22.01 10.93 0.84
N LEU A 444 -21.19 11.66 0.08
CA LEU A 444 -20.40 11.07 -1.02
C LEU A 444 -19.11 10.36 -0.57
N MET A 445 -18.56 10.71 0.60
CA MET A 445 -17.40 9.99 1.19
C MET A 445 -17.78 9.00 2.32
N HIS A 446 -19.07 8.91 2.66
CA HIS A 446 -19.61 7.93 3.62
C HIS A 446 -20.41 6.80 2.93
N GLY A 447 -20.30 6.68 1.61
CA GLY A 447 -21.14 5.81 0.77
C GLY A 447 -20.46 4.58 0.17
N ALA A 448 -19.46 4.00 0.84
CA ALA A 448 -19.11 2.60 0.62
C ALA A 448 -19.64 1.80 1.83
N PRO A 449 -20.50 0.79 1.63
CA PRO A 449 -21.02 -0.03 2.72
C PRO A 449 -19.89 -0.61 3.57
#